data_AF-A0A931Q5K2-F1
#
_entry.id   AF-A0A931Q5K2-F1
#
_cell.length_a   1.000
_cell.length_b   1.000
_cell.length_c   1.000
_cell.angle_alpha   90.00
_cell.angle_beta   90.00
_cell.angle_gamma   90.00
#
_symmetry.space_group_name_H-M   'P 1'
#
loop_
_entity.id
_entity.type
_entity.pdbx_description
1 polymer ?
#
loop_
_entity_poly.entity_id
_entity_poly.type
_entity_poly.pdbx_seq_one_letter_code
_entity_poly.pdbx_strand_id
1 'polypeptide(L)'
;MILRMVHLLAASTWAGSMIFFALVVIPAVRRSLSPDKRKEVVKAIGLRYRILGWVTVFILLMTGFLLAGTHGVDWHSTFGKILIFKLILIGIMLLLLFLHDFILAPRALKVPFPSQEGSKQAVALLARINLVVVVVIVLCGVWLTTAS
;
A
#
# COMPACT_ATOMS: atom_id res chain seq x y z
N MET A 1 -18.50 -16.48 2.37
CA MET A 1 -18.98 -15.08 2.54
C MET A 1 -18.07 -14.28 3.47
N ILE A 2 -17.88 -14.71 4.72
CA ILE A 2 -17.03 -14.03 5.72
C ILE A 2 -15.61 -13.74 5.19
N LEU A 3 -14.95 -14.72 4.57
CA LEU A 3 -13.60 -14.56 4.01
C LEU A 3 -13.51 -13.42 2.99
N ARG A 4 -14.51 -13.29 2.11
CA ARG A 4 -14.60 -12.18 1.14
C ARG A 4 -14.78 -10.84 1.85
N MET A 5 -15.63 -10.78 2.89
CA MET A 5 -15.82 -9.56 3.67
C MET A 5 -14.52 -9.11 4.35
N VAL A 6 -13.80 -10.02 5.00
CA VAL A 6 -12.51 -9.71 5.64
C VAL A 6 -11.49 -9.23 4.60
N HIS A 7 -11.42 -9.87 3.44
CA HIS A 7 -10.53 -9.44 2.35
C HIS A 7 -10.86 -8.02 1.87
N LEU A 8 -12.15 -7.72 1.65
CA LEU A 8 -12.59 -6.40 1.21
C LEU A 8 -12.40 -5.31 2.27
N LEU A 9 -12.61 -5.63 3.55
CA LEU A 9 -12.33 -4.73 4.66
C LEU A 9 -10.83 -4.42 4.78
N ALA A 10 -9.98 -5.43 4.62
CA ALA A 10 -8.54 -5.22 4.58
C ALA A 10 -8.13 -4.38 3.36
N ALA A 11 -8.68 -4.68 2.17
CA ALA A 11 -8.38 -3.95 0.94
C ALA A 11 -8.78 -2.46 1.04
N SER A 12 -10.00 -2.20 1.54
CA SER A 12 -10.52 -0.84 1.74
C SER A 12 -9.77 -0.09 2.83
N THR A 13 -9.40 -0.75 3.93
CA THR A 13 -8.57 -0.15 4.99
C THR A 13 -7.21 0.27 4.45
N TRP A 14 -6.55 -0.61 3.70
CA TRP A 14 -5.23 -0.35 3.14
C TRP A 14 -5.24 0.77 2.08
N ALA A 15 -6.17 0.71 1.13
CA ALA A 15 -6.32 1.73 0.10
C ALA A 15 -6.77 3.07 0.70
N GLY A 16 -7.78 3.04 1.58
CA GLY A 16 -8.34 4.22 2.24
C GLY A 16 -7.31 4.93 3.11
N SER A 17 -6.46 4.19 3.84
CA SER A 17 -5.42 4.79 4.67
C SER A 17 -4.37 5.52 3.83
N MET A 18 -3.95 4.97 2.69
CA MET A 18 -3.01 5.66 1.80
C MET A 18 -3.57 6.98 1.26
N ILE A 19 -4.83 6.97 0.82
CA ILE A 19 -5.53 8.15 0.32
C ILE A 19 -5.66 9.20 1.43
N PHE A 20 -6.15 8.80 2.61
CA PHE A 20 -6.31 9.69 3.76
C PHE A 20 -4.99 10.32 4.19
N PHE A 21 -3.90 9.54 4.22
CA PHE A 21 -2.59 10.06 4.55
C PHE A 21 -2.08 11.09 3.53
N ALA A 22 -2.16 10.76 2.24
CA ALA A 22 -1.66 11.60 1.17
C ALA A 22 -2.43 12.92 1.04
N LEU A 23 -3.76 12.87 1.18
CA LEU A 23 -4.65 14.01 0.94
C LEU A 23 -4.98 14.83 2.19
N VAL A 24 -4.97 14.22 3.38
CA VAL A 24 -5.40 14.87 4.61
C VAL A 24 -4.24 15.04 5.58
N VAL A 25 -3.61 13.94 6.01
CA VAL A 25 -2.62 13.98 7.11
C VAL A 25 -1.37 14.78 6.71
N ILE A 26 -0.76 14.45 5.58
CA ILE A 26 0.49 15.10 5.15
C ILE A 26 0.28 16.59 4.85
N PRO A 27 -0.77 17.02 4.11
CA PRO A 27 -1.03 18.44 3.91
C PRO A 27 -1.32 19.20 5.21
N ALA A 28 -2.14 18.64 6.12
CA ALA A 28 -2.46 19.28 7.40
C ALA A 28 -1.21 19.48 8.25
N VAL A 29 -0.38 18.44 8.40
CA VAL A 29 0.88 18.50 9.14
C VAL A 29 1.88 19.48 8.50
N ARG A 30 1.89 19.58 7.16
CA ARG A 30 2.75 20.53 6.45
C ARG A 30 2.31 22.00 6.58
N ARG A 31 1.02 22.25 6.76
CA ARG A 31 0.49 23.61 6.88
C ARG A 31 0.50 24.12 8.32
N SER A 32 0.26 23.24 9.28
CA SER A 32 -0.01 23.65 10.67
C SER A 32 1.17 23.52 11.62
N LEU A 33 2.24 22.80 11.26
CA LEU A 33 3.37 22.54 12.16
C LEU A 33 4.70 23.11 11.67
N SER A 34 5.50 23.60 12.63
CA SER A 34 6.90 23.96 12.43
C SER A 34 7.72 22.75 11.95
N PRO A 35 8.87 22.96 11.26
CA PRO A 35 9.66 21.86 10.69
C PRO A 35 10.06 20.76 11.70
N ASP A 36 10.40 21.14 12.93
CA ASP A 36 10.83 20.19 13.96
C ASP A 36 9.66 19.38 14.50
N LYS A 37 8.54 20.04 14.82
CA LYS A 37 7.31 19.36 15.26
C LYS A 37 6.71 18.48 14.17
N ARG A 38 6.82 18.90 12.90
CA ARG A 38 6.43 18.12 11.73
C ARG A 38 7.19 16.80 11.67
N LYS A 39 8.52 16.82 11.82
CA LYS A 39 9.34 15.60 11.82
C LYS A 39 8.94 14.64 12.93
N GLU A 40 8.75 15.16 14.14
CA GLU A 40 8.33 14.40 15.31
C GLU A 40 6.98 13.70 15.08
N VAL A 41 5.98 14.46 14.65
CA VAL A 41 4.61 13.97 14.40
C VAL A 41 4.58 12.96 13.25
N VAL A 42 5.21 13.27 12.11
CA VAL A 42 5.25 12.35 10.95
C VAL A 42 5.95 11.04 11.34
N LYS A 43 7.03 11.08 12.13
CA LYS A 43 7.70 9.87 12.63
C LYS A 43 6.79 9.05 13.54
N ALA A 44 6.13 9.69 14.50
CA ALA A 44 5.23 9.02 15.44
C ALA A 44 4.03 8.38 14.74
N ILE A 45 3.47 9.07 13.74
CA ILE A 45 2.39 8.52 12.91
C ILE A 45 2.93 7.37 12.04
N GLY A 46 4.06 7.56 11.37
CA GLY A 46 4.66 6.56 10.47
C GLY A 46 4.98 5.23 11.17
N LEU A 47 5.45 5.27 12.42
CA LEU A 47 5.71 4.06 13.20
C LEU A 47 4.44 3.24 13.47
N ARG A 48 3.32 3.90 13.80
CA ARG A 48 2.02 3.25 13.99
C ARG A 48 1.43 2.79 12.67
N TYR A 49 1.55 3.62 11.63
CA TYR A 49 1.08 3.31 10.29
C TYR A 49 1.76 2.07 9.72
N ARG A 50 3.06 1.89 9.97
CA ARG A 50 3.80 0.70 9.56
C ARG A 50 3.16 -0.58 10.11
N ILE A 51 2.79 -0.60 11.39
CA ILE A 51 2.13 -1.76 12.01
C ILE A 51 0.81 -2.05 11.29
N LEU A 52 -0.03 -1.02 11.11
CA LEU A 52 -1.30 -1.16 10.39
C LEU A 52 -1.10 -1.66 8.96
N GLY A 53 -0.12 -1.12 8.24
CA GLY A 53 0.23 -1.53 6.88
C GLY A 53 0.58 -3.01 6.79
N TRP A 54 1.49 -3.49 7.63
CA TRP A 54 1.90 -4.90 7.64
C TRP A 54 0.77 -5.84 8.07
N VAL A 55 -0.03 -5.48 9.07
CA VAL A 55 -1.20 -6.28 9.48
C VAL A 55 -2.20 -6.40 8.33
N THR A 56 -2.50 -5.28 7.66
CA THR A 56 -3.49 -5.27 6.59
C THR A 56 -3.01 -6.07 5.37
N VAL A 57 -1.73 -5.95 5.02
CA VAL A 57 -1.09 -6.74 3.97
C VAL A 57 -1.10 -8.22 4.31
N PHE A 58 -0.77 -8.60 5.55
CA PHE A 58 -0.82 -10.00 5.98
C PHE A 58 -2.22 -10.59 5.82
N ILE A 59 -3.27 -9.86 6.27
CA ILE A 59 -4.66 -10.29 6.11
C ILE A 59 -5.01 -10.42 4.62
N LEU A 60 -4.62 -9.47 3.77
CA LEU A 60 -4.88 -9.53 2.32
C LEU A 60 -4.24 -10.77 1.67
N LEU A 61 -3.00 -11.09 2.03
CA LEU A 61 -2.30 -12.27 1.50
C LEU A 61 -2.98 -13.56 1.94
N MET A 62 -3.26 -13.71 3.23
CA MET A 62 -3.89 -14.92 3.78
C MET A 62 -5.29 -15.12 3.19
N THR A 63 -6.11 -14.08 3.20
CA THR A 63 -7.48 -14.18 2.67
C THR A 63 -7.51 -14.34 1.15
N GLY A 64 -6.60 -13.69 0.41
CA GLY A 64 -6.46 -13.85 -1.03
C GLY A 64 -6.02 -15.25 -1.44
N PHE A 65 -5.07 -15.84 -0.71
CA PHE A 65 -4.63 -17.22 -0.92
C PHE A 65 -5.77 -18.22 -0.68
N LEU A 66 -6.48 -18.09 0.45
CA LEU A 66 -7.61 -18.95 0.77
C LEU A 66 -8.75 -18.83 -0.26
N LEU A 67 -9.05 -17.61 -0.73
CA LEU A 67 -10.05 -17.38 -1.78
C LEU A 67 -9.66 -17.97 -3.13
N ALA A 68 -8.37 -17.97 -3.48
CA ALA A 68 -7.88 -18.61 -4.69
C ALA A 68 -7.99 -20.13 -4.59
N GLY A 69 -7.65 -20.70 -3.43
CA GLY A 69 -7.71 -22.15 -3.18
C GLY A 69 -9.11 -22.74 -3.28
N THR A 70 -10.17 -21.98 -2.94
CA THR A 70 -11.55 -22.49 -3.02
C THR A 70 -12.10 -22.68 -4.43
N HIS A 71 -11.43 -22.13 -5.47
CA HIS A 71 -11.95 -22.16 -6.84
C HIS A 71 -11.33 -23.24 -7.74
N GLY A 72 -10.28 -23.95 -7.31
CA GLY A 72 -9.55 -24.89 -8.16
C GLY A 72 -8.88 -24.16 -9.33
N VAL A 73 -7.61 -23.77 -9.17
CA VAL A 73 -6.96 -22.89 -10.16
C VAL A 73 -6.47 -23.70 -11.37
N ASP A 74 -7.18 -23.58 -12.49
CA ASP A 74 -6.58 -23.86 -13.80
C ASP A 74 -5.74 -22.66 -14.25
N TRP A 75 -4.41 -22.85 -14.26
CA TRP A 75 -3.44 -21.81 -14.62
C TRP A 75 -3.51 -21.38 -16.09
N HIS A 76 -4.05 -22.22 -16.98
CA HIS A 76 -4.16 -21.90 -18.40
C HIS A 76 -5.45 -21.13 -18.73
N SER A 77 -6.44 -21.19 -17.84
CA SER A 77 -7.68 -20.44 -17.95
C SER A 77 -7.48 -18.92 -17.87
N THR A 78 -8.45 -18.16 -18.38
CA THR A 78 -8.47 -16.69 -18.22
C THR A 78 -8.39 -16.28 -16.75
N PHE A 79 -9.08 -17.02 -15.86
CA PHE A 79 -9.02 -16.80 -14.42
C PHE A 79 -7.59 -16.99 -13.87
N GLY A 80 -6.92 -18.08 -14.23
CA GLY A 80 -5.55 -18.38 -13.82
C GLY A 80 -4.55 -17.30 -14.26
N LYS A 81 -4.67 -16.81 -15.50
CA LYS A 81 -3.83 -15.72 -16.03
C LYS A 81 -4.03 -14.42 -15.26
N ILE A 82 -5.28 -14.04 -14.97
CA ILE A 82 -5.59 -12.83 -14.19
C ILE A 82 -5.07 -12.99 -12.75
N LEU A 83 -5.19 -14.19 -12.16
CA LEU A 83 -4.65 -14.47 -10.83
C LEU A 83 -3.12 -14.32 -10.79
N ILE A 84 -2.39 -14.87 -11.78
CA ILE A 84 -0.94 -14.71 -11.90
C ILE A 84 -0.57 -13.23 -11.99
N PHE A 85 -1.24 -12.47 -12.86
CA PHE A 85 -1.00 -11.04 -12.99
C PHE A 85 -1.23 -10.29 -11.68
N LYS A 86 -2.31 -10.61 -10.95
CA LYS A 86 -2.60 -10.07 -9.62
C LYS A 86 -1.48 -10.41 -8.62
N LEU A 87 -0.95 -11.64 -8.64
CA LEU A 87 0.15 -12.05 -7.78
C LEU A 87 1.46 -11.31 -8.08
N ILE A 88 1.75 -11.04 -9.36
CA ILE A 88 2.89 -10.21 -9.77
C ILE A 88 2.75 -8.79 -9.21
N LEU A 89 1.56 -8.18 -9.36
CA LEU A 89 1.29 -6.85 -8.81
C LEU A 89 1.43 -6.81 -7.29
N ILE A 90 0.95 -7.85 -6.59
CA ILE A 90 1.15 -8.00 -5.14
C ILE A 90 2.64 -8.10 -4.80
N GLY A 91 3.42 -8.86 -5.57
CA GLY A 91 4.87 -8.95 -5.39
C GLY A 91 5.58 -7.60 -5.54
N ILE A 92 5.24 -6.84 -6.58
CA ILE A 92 5.75 -5.48 -6.81
C ILE A 92 5.35 -4.56 -5.65
N MET A 93 4.09 -4.62 -5.22
CA MET A 93 3.57 -3.84 -4.10
C MET A 93 4.31 -4.13 -2.79
N LEU A 94 4.55 -5.41 -2.47
CA LEU A 94 5.31 -5.82 -1.28
C LEU A 94 6.76 -5.32 -1.34
N LEU A 95 7.39 -5.40 -2.50
CA LEU A 95 8.73 -4.88 -2.71
C LEU A 95 8.77 -3.37 -2.48
N LEU A 96 7.84 -2.62 -3.06
CA LEU A 96 7.72 -1.18 -2.88
C LEU A 96 7.48 -0.80 -1.40
N LEU A 97 6.60 -1.53 -0.71
CA LEU A 97 6.32 -1.32 0.71
C LEU A 97 7.58 -1.59 1.56
N PHE A 98 8.28 -2.68 1.29
CA PHE A 98 9.51 -3.02 2.00
C PHE A 98 10.61 -1.98 1.77
N LEU A 99 10.85 -1.59 0.52
CA LEU A 99 11.82 -0.54 0.18
C LEU A 99 11.46 0.79 0.87
N HIS A 100 10.18 1.16 0.85
CA HIS A 100 9.69 2.37 1.51
C HIS A 100 9.96 2.35 3.02
N ASP A 101 9.53 1.30 3.71
CA ASP A 101 9.52 1.23 5.18
C ASP A 101 10.91 0.99 5.78
N PHE A 102 11.76 0.20 5.10
CA PHE A 102 13.06 -0.20 5.62
C PHE A 102 14.24 0.56 5.04
N ILE A 103 14.11 1.15 3.85
CA ILE A 103 15.22 1.87 3.20
C ILE A 103 14.94 3.37 3.15
N LEU A 104 13.82 3.79 2.57
CA LEU A 104 13.53 5.21 2.39
C LEU A 104 13.18 5.92 3.70
N ALA A 105 12.33 5.32 4.55
CA ALA A 105 11.93 5.93 5.82
C ALA A 105 13.12 6.15 6.77
N PRO A 106 14.06 5.20 6.97
CA PRO A 106 15.25 5.45 7.79
C PRO A 106 16.23 6.45 7.17
N ARG A 107 16.36 6.48 5.83
CA ARG A 107 17.22 7.46 5.13
C ARG A 107 16.68 8.88 5.26
N ALA A 108 15.37 9.08 5.16
CA ALA A 108 14.73 10.38 5.33
C ALA A 108 14.94 10.99 6.73
N LEU A 109 15.17 10.15 7.75
CA LEU A 109 15.48 10.58 9.11
C LEU A 109 16.96 10.99 9.30
N LYS A 110 17.87 10.54 8.42
CA LYS A 110 19.33 10.75 8.54
C LYS A 110 19.86 11.93 7.71
N VAL A 111 19.13 12.42 6.70
CA VAL A 111 19.61 13.47 5.79
C VAL A 111 19.28 14.88 6.32
N PRO A 112 20.28 15.77 6.49
CA PRO A 112 20.07 17.17 6.88
C PRO A 112 19.17 17.93 5.89
N PHE A 113 18.40 18.91 6.39
CA PHE A 113 17.37 19.63 5.62
C PHE A 113 17.82 20.33 4.30
N PRO A 114 19.08 20.76 4.08
CA PRO A 114 19.46 21.42 2.82
C PRO A 114 19.59 20.48 1.62
N SER A 115 19.87 19.19 1.82
CA SER A 115 20.17 18.22 0.74
C SER A 115 18.96 17.36 0.31
N GLN A 116 17.75 17.70 0.77
CA GLN A 116 16.55 16.89 0.55
C GLN A 116 15.72 17.23 -0.71
N GLU A 117 16.05 18.26 -1.49
CA GLU A 117 15.20 18.69 -2.62
C GLU A 117 14.96 17.58 -3.67
N GLY A 118 16.00 16.85 -4.09
CA GLY A 118 15.87 15.70 -4.99
C GLY A 118 15.18 14.48 -4.35
N SER A 119 15.38 14.27 -3.04
CA SER A 119 14.77 13.15 -2.31
C SER A 119 13.25 13.34 -2.09
N LYS A 120 12.79 14.58 -1.93
CA LYS A 120 11.36 14.91 -1.78
C LYS A 120 10.55 14.57 -3.03
N GLN A 121 11.11 14.78 -4.23
CA GLN A 121 10.44 14.45 -5.49
C GLN A 121 10.34 12.93 -5.68
N ALA A 122 11.41 12.18 -5.38
CA ALA A 122 11.40 10.71 -5.44
C ALA A 122 10.37 10.10 -4.48
N VAL A 123 10.28 10.61 -3.25
CA VAL A 123 9.28 10.16 -2.26
C VAL A 123 7.85 10.47 -2.71
N ALA A 124 7.62 11.66 -3.29
CA ALA A 124 6.30 12.03 -3.82
C ALA A 124 5.91 11.19 -5.05
N LEU A 125 6.87 10.89 -5.93
CA LEU A 125 6.65 10.04 -7.09
C LEU A 125 6.34 8.60 -6.67
N LEU A 126 7.08 8.03 -5.73
CA LEU A 126 6.82 6.71 -5.18
C LEU A 126 5.44 6.61 -4.53
N ALA A 127 5.01 7.64 -3.79
CA ALA A 127 3.67 7.69 -3.22
C ALA A 127 2.57 7.71 -4.30
N ARG A 128 2.78 8.46 -5.39
CA ARG A 128 1.83 8.51 -6.53
C ARG A 128 1.79 7.20 -7.30
N ILE A 129 2.95 6.61 -7.60
CA ILE A 129 3.04 5.30 -8.27
C ILE A 129 2.33 4.25 -7.43
N ASN A 130 2.60 4.22 -6.13
CA ASN A 130 1.98 3.27 -5.23
C ASN A 130 0.45 3.44 -5.18
N LEU A 131 -0.07 4.67 -5.17
CA LEU A 131 -1.51 4.94 -5.26
C LEU A 131 -2.11 4.40 -6.56
N VAL A 132 -1.46 4.62 -7.71
CA VAL A 132 -1.92 4.10 -9.00
C VAL A 132 -1.93 2.56 -9.01
N VAL A 133 -0.88 1.93 -8.51
CA VAL A 133 -0.79 0.46 -8.39
C VAL A 133 -1.93 -0.09 -7.53
N VAL A 134 -2.25 0.55 -6.41
CA VAL A 134 -3.38 0.15 -5.54
C VAL A 134 -4.71 0.22 -6.29
N VAL A 135 -4.96 1.31 -7.02
CA VAL A 135 -6.20 1.46 -7.80
C VAL A 135 -6.33 0.36 -8.84
N VAL A 136 -5.25 0.03 -9.56
CA VAL A 136 -5.24 -1.05 -10.55
C VAL A 136 -5.52 -2.41 -9.89
N ILE A 137 -4.92 -2.71 -8.74
CA ILE A 137 -5.18 -3.95 -7.99
C ILE A 137 -6.66 -4.09 -7.61
N VAL A 138 -7.28 -3.00 -7.13
CA VAL A 138 -8.70 -2.98 -6.76
C VAL A 138 -9.57 -3.23 -7.99
N LEU A 139 -9.30 -2.55 -9.11
CA LEU A 139 -10.05 -2.73 -10.35
C LEU A 139 -9.95 -4.17 -10.89
N CYS A 140 -8.75 -4.77 -10.87
CA CYS A 140 -8.57 -6.17 -11.23
C CYS A 140 -9.36 -7.11 -10.29
N GLY A 141 -9.43 -6.78 -9.00
CA GLY A 141 -10.22 -7.53 -8.03
C GLY A 141 -11.72 -7.53 -8.34
N VAL A 142 -12.27 -6.38 -8.74
CA VAL A 142 -13.67 -6.26 -9.19
C VAL A 142 -13.89 -7.03 -10.49
N TRP A 143 -12.98 -6.92 -11.44
CA TRP A 143 -13.08 -7.61 -12.73
C TRP A 143 -13.06 -9.14 -12.59
N LEU A 144 -12.24 -9.66 -11.66
CA LEU A 144 -12.23 -11.08 -11.31
C LEU A 144 -13.58 -11.57 -10.78
N THR A 145 -14.31 -10.73 -10.02
CA THR A 145 -15.63 -11.10 -9.51
C THR A 145 -16.74 -11.04 -10.55
N THR A 146 -16.55 -10.32 -11.66
CA THR A 146 -17.51 -10.25 -12.77
C THR A 146 -17.22 -11.25 -13.89
N ALA A 147 -16.01 -11.81 -13.94
CA ALA A 147 -15.58 -12.79 -14.94
C ALA A 147 -15.70 -14.25 -14.47
N SER A 148 -16.02 -14.47 -13.18
CA SER A 148 -16.40 -15.75 -12.57
C SER A 148 -17.90 -15.93 -12.57
#